data_AF-A0A3D6ERR4-F1
#
_entry.id   AF-A0A3D6ERR4-F1
#
_cell.length_a   1.000
_cell.length_b   1.000
_cell.length_c   1.000
_cell.angle_alpha   90.00
_cell.angle_beta   90.00
_cell.angle_gamma   90.00
#
_symmetry.space_group_name_H-M   'P 1'
#
loop_
_entity.id
_entity.type
_entity.pdbx_description
1 polymer ?
#
loop_
_entity_poly.entity_id
_entity_poly.type
_entity_poly.pdbx_seq_one_letter_code
_entity_poly.pdbx_strand_id
1 'polypeptide(L)'
;MFRCWLIIFVLGSQCLYAQSVTINSPDKKILVSCRMDQLTYAISYQGKPILRDSKLGVIREDEDFSTNLKVIKVSQPRVITDHYQILTAKKSDITYTATQRVIETITTSGRKMNVVFQVSNDGVAFRYEFPEQSTDVKKIKSEATSFHFFEGTRAWLQPKTEAQSGWEHTNPSYEAHYMMDIATGTPSPTKNGWVYPALFNYDEVWMLLTEANLGRTYCGTALQQQSPDHEYKIGFPQTPEVFTNGILNPESTLPWQTPWRIIAIGDLKTIVESTLGTDLAEPAKKMDRSFIKPGKASWSWILKKDDSTVFDVQKRYIDFASDMKWQYCLLDATWDKLIGYDSVKLLADYAKTKNVGLLLW
;
A
#
# COMPACT_ATOMS: atom_id res chain seq x y z
N MET A 1 15.31 -63.29 -49.24
CA MET A 1 14.62 -61.99 -49.04
C MET A 1 14.37 -61.80 -47.55
N PHE A 2 15.27 -61.09 -46.85
CA PHE A 2 15.07 -60.73 -45.45
C PHE A 2 14.41 -59.35 -45.38
N ARG A 3 13.19 -59.27 -44.82
CA ARG A 3 12.48 -58.01 -44.57
C ARG A 3 12.83 -57.51 -43.17
N CYS A 4 13.67 -56.48 -43.09
CA CYS A 4 13.85 -55.67 -41.89
C CYS A 4 12.61 -54.79 -41.67
N TRP A 5 11.99 -54.90 -40.51
CA TRP A 5 10.98 -53.95 -40.03
C TRP A 5 11.67 -52.89 -39.18
N LEU A 6 11.69 -51.65 -39.68
CA LEU A 6 12.19 -50.50 -38.95
C LEU A 6 11.06 -49.99 -38.03
N ILE A 7 11.21 -50.17 -36.72
CA ILE A 7 10.30 -49.59 -35.72
C ILE A 7 10.81 -48.18 -35.42
N ILE A 8 10.07 -47.17 -35.89
CA ILE A 8 10.34 -45.77 -35.59
C ILE A 8 9.71 -45.45 -34.22
N PHE A 9 10.55 -45.26 -33.21
CA PHE A 9 10.14 -44.71 -31.92
C PHE A 9 9.95 -43.20 -32.06
N VAL A 10 8.69 -42.75 -32.07
CA VAL A 10 8.35 -41.32 -31.96
C VAL A 10 8.47 -40.93 -30.49
N LEU A 11 9.59 -40.30 -30.13
CA LEU A 11 9.79 -39.62 -28.85
C LEU A 11 8.90 -38.37 -28.82
N GLY A 12 7.69 -38.50 -28.27
CA GLY A 12 6.84 -37.37 -27.97
C GLY A 12 7.46 -36.53 -26.85
N SER A 13 7.93 -35.32 -27.18
CA SER A 13 8.34 -34.33 -26.21
C SER A 13 7.14 -33.93 -25.34
N GLN A 14 7.05 -34.48 -24.14
CA GLN A 14 6.12 -33.98 -23.13
C GLN A 14 6.63 -32.60 -22.68
N CYS A 15 6.00 -31.55 -23.20
CA CYS A 15 6.19 -30.21 -22.67
C CYS A 15 5.59 -30.19 -21.26
N LEU A 16 6.45 -30.25 -20.24
CA LEU A 16 6.08 -30.01 -18.85
C LEU A 16 5.60 -28.55 -18.77
N TYR A 17 4.30 -28.32 -18.95
CA TYR A 17 3.70 -27.03 -18.66
C TYR A 17 3.86 -26.79 -17.16
N ALA A 18 4.62 -25.73 -16.81
CA ALA A 18 4.66 -25.25 -15.44
C ALA A 18 3.22 -25.02 -14.96
N GLN A 19 2.84 -25.66 -13.86
CA GLN A 19 1.47 -25.63 -13.39
C GLN A 19 1.17 -24.23 -12.81
N SER A 20 0.25 -23.51 -13.44
CA SER A 20 -0.15 -22.15 -13.04
C SER A 20 -1.54 -22.13 -12.41
N VAL A 21 -1.72 -21.32 -11.37
CA VAL A 21 -3.02 -21.00 -10.78
C VAL A 21 -3.51 -19.68 -11.37
N THR A 22 -4.74 -19.65 -11.87
CA THR A 22 -5.35 -18.44 -12.42
C THR A 22 -6.46 -17.87 -11.54
N ILE A 23 -6.54 -16.54 -11.53
CA ILE A 23 -7.49 -15.77 -10.72
C ILE A 23 -8.03 -14.63 -11.57
N ASN A 24 -9.32 -14.66 -11.86
CA ASN A 24 -9.99 -13.62 -12.64
C ASN A 24 -10.73 -12.65 -11.72
N SER A 25 -10.74 -11.37 -12.06
CA SER A 25 -11.72 -10.42 -11.53
C SER A 25 -13.15 -10.89 -11.82
N PRO A 26 -14.15 -10.43 -11.06
CA PRO A 26 -15.56 -10.72 -11.34
C PRO A 26 -15.99 -10.42 -12.79
N ASP A 27 -15.50 -9.33 -13.38
CA ASP A 27 -15.76 -8.96 -14.78
C ASP A 27 -14.80 -9.58 -15.80
N LYS A 28 -13.83 -10.39 -15.33
CA LYS A 28 -12.81 -11.10 -16.10
C LYS A 28 -11.87 -10.20 -16.91
N LYS A 29 -11.82 -8.90 -16.64
CA LYS A 29 -10.86 -8.00 -17.28
C LYS A 29 -9.48 -8.13 -16.69
N ILE A 30 -9.34 -8.41 -15.39
CA ILE A 30 -8.05 -8.62 -14.74
C ILE A 30 -7.85 -10.12 -14.54
N LEU A 31 -6.72 -10.64 -14.99
CA LEU A 31 -6.30 -12.02 -14.78
C LEU A 31 -4.90 -12.05 -14.16
N VAL A 32 -4.81 -12.64 -12.98
CA VAL A 32 -3.55 -13.01 -12.33
C VAL A 32 -3.24 -14.46 -12.68
N SER A 33 -2.00 -14.71 -13.13
CA SER A 33 -1.44 -16.05 -13.30
C SER A 33 -0.30 -16.23 -12.31
N CYS A 34 -0.41 -17.18 -11.39
CA CYS A 34 0.65 -17.52 -10.44
C CYS A 34 1.32 -18.83 -10.82
N ARG A 35 2.63 -18.79 -11.08
CA ARG A 35 3.45 -19.97 -11.37
C ARG A 35 3.90 -20.62 -10.08
N MET A 36 3.53 -21.88 -9.88
CA MET A 36 3.72 -22.58 -8.60
C MET A 36 5.14 -23.08 -8.35
N ASP A 37 5.94 -23.26 -9.40
CA ASP A 37 7.32 -23.73 -9.35
C ASP A 37 8.29 -22.67 -8.79
N GLN A 38 8.07 -21.41 -9.17
CA GLN A 38 8.92 -20.28 -8.80
C GLN A 38 8.24 -19.31 -7.81
N LEU A 39 6.97 -19.56 -7.49
CA LEU A 39 6.09 -18.64 -6.78
C LEU A 39 6.19 -17.21 -7.32
N THR A 40 5.98 -17.08 -8.62
CA THR A 40 5.89 -15.80 -9.31
C THR A 40 4.45 -15.53 -9.73
N TYR A 41 4.12 -14.27 -9.99
CA TYR A 41 2.83 -13.86 -10.54
C TYR A 41 3.00 -12.91 -11.72
N ALA A 42 2.12 -13.02 -12.69
CA ALA A 42 1.99 -12.12 -13.83
C ALA A 42 0.55 -11.63 -13.93
N ILE A 43 0.35 -10.47 -14.56
CA ILE A 43 -0.97 -9.85 -14.69
C ILE A 43 -1.25 -9.51 -16.15
N SER A 44 -2.47 -9.84 -16.57
CA SER A 44 -3.04 -9.34 -17.82
C SER A 44 -4.32 -8.53 -17.58
N TYR A 45 -4.52 -7.51 -18.40
CA TYR A 45 -5.71 -6.67 -18.42
C TYR A 45 -6.35 -6.75 -19.81
N GLN A 46 -7.61 -7.16 -19.87
CA GLN A 46 -8.38 -7.40 -21.11
C GLN A 46 -7.62 -8.30 -22.11
N GLY A 47 -6.93 -9.33 -21.59
CA GLY A 47 -6.13 -10.27 -22.37
C GLY A 47 -4.73 -9.77 -22.75
N LYS A 48 -4.39 -8.51 -22.48
CA LYS A 48 -3.06 -7.95 -22.72
C LYS A 48 -2.15 -8.13 -21.48
N PRO A 49 -0.96 -8.72 -21.61
CA PRO A 49 0.02 -8.74 -20.52
C PRO A 49 0.46 -7.31 -20.16
N ILE A 50 0.43 -6.98 -18.86
CA ILE A 50 0.82 -5.65 -18.33
C ILE A 50 1.87 -5.73 -17.22
N LEU A 51 2.00 -6.88 -16.56
CA LEU A 51 3.04 -7.17 -15.59
C LEU A 51 3.66 -8.54 -15.90
N ARG A 52 4.98 -8.59 -16.03
CA ARG A 52 5.77 -9.82 -16.23
C ARG A 52 5.80 -10.65 -14.94
N ASP A 53 6.35 -11.86 -15.05
CA ASP A 53 6.64 -12.72 -13.90
C ASP A 53 7.41 -11.93 -12.83
N SER A 54 6.70 -11.68 -11.73
CA SER A 54 7.11 -10.91 -10.57
C SER A 54 7.18 -11.83 -9.35
N LYS A 55 8.16 -11.62 -8.48
CA LYS A 55 8.45 -12.52 -7.35
C LYS A 55 7.51 -12.29 -6.19
N LEU A 56 7.23 -13.38 -5.47
CA LEU A 56 6.56 -13.38 -4.18
C LEU A 56 7.51 -13.98 -3.14
N GLY A 57 7.35 -13.58 -1.88
CA GLY A 57 8.04 -14.21 -0.77
C GLY A 57 8.46 -13.24 0.33
N VAL A 58 8.69 -13.80 1.49
CA VAL A 58 9.09 -13.09 2.71
C VAL A 58 10.29 -13.80 3.32
N ILE A 59 11.30 -13.05 3.75
CA ILE A 59 12.45 -13.60 4.47
C ILE A 59 12.27 -13.25 5.94
N ARG A 60 12.01 -14.24 6.77
CA ARG A 60 12.04 -14.09 8.24
C ARG A 60 13.42 -14.43 8.78
N GLU A 61 13.68 -14.06 10.04
CA GLU A 61 14.93 -14.43 10.68
C GLU A 61 15.11 -15.95 10.82
N ASP A 62 14.00 -16.67 10.99
CA ASP A 62 13.99 -18.11 11.24
C ASP A 62 13.72 -18.97 10.00
N GLU A 63 13.36 -18.37 8.86
CA GLU A 63 13.03 -19.09 7.63
C GLU A 63 12.98 -18.17 6.40
N ASP A 64 13.35 -18.70 5.24
CA ASP A 64 13.22 -18.04 3.93
C ASP A 64 12.02 -18.59 3.14
N PHE A 65 10.98 -17.78 2.99
CA PHE A 65 9.79 -18.09 2.19
C PHE A 65 9.84 -17.44 0.80
N SER A 66 11.03 -17.20 0.25
CA SER A 66 11.22 -16.72 -1.13
C SER A 66 11.88 -17.74 -2.05
N THR A 67 12.41 -18.83 -1.49
CA THR A 67 13.10 -19.88 -2.23
C THR A 67 12.61 -21.26 -1.82
N ASN A 68 12.71 -22.24 -2.73
CA ASN A 68 12.45 -23.66 -2.46
C ASN A 68 11.07 -23.96 -1.81
N LEU A 69 10.07 -23.13 -2.09
CA LEU A 69 8.71 -23.34 -1.62
C LEU A 69 8.01 -24.39 -2.46
N LYS A 70 7.28 -25.28 -1.79
CA LYS A 70 6.35 -26.21 -2.43
C LYS A 70 4.93 -25.75 -2.20
N VAL A 71 4.16 -25.54 -3.27
CA VAL A 71 2.71 -25.38 -3.16
C VAL A 71 2.10 -26.72 -2.73
N ILE A 72 1.40 -26.72 -1.61
CA ILE A 72 0.76 -27.92 -1.05
C ILE A 72 -0.74 -27.95 -1.28
N LYS A 73 -1.37 -26.77 -1.44
CA LYS A 73 -2.81 -26.66 -1.66
C LYS A 73 -3.16 -25.33 -2.30
N VAL A 74 -4.19 -25.35 -3.14
CA VAL A 74 -4.78 -24.16 -3.74
C VAL A 74 -6.27 -24.20 -3.47
N SER A 75 -6.83 -23.15 -2.88
CA SER A 75 -8.27 -23.06 -2.63
C SER A 75 -9.06 -22.98 -3.93
N GLN A 76 -10.34 -23.39 -3.91
CA GLN A 76 -11.29 -23.02 -4.97
C GLN A 76 -11.47 -21.49 -5.03
N PRO A 77 -11.90 -20.91 -6.18
CA PRO A 77 -12.11 -19.48 -6.28
C PRO A 77 -13.35 -19.15 -5.47
N ARG A 78 -13.27 -18.12 -4.65
CA ARG A 78 -14.41 -17.68 -3.85
C ARG A 78 -14.64 -16.20 -4.10
N VAL A 79 -15.85 -15.86 -4.55
CA VAL A 79 -16.27 -14.46 -4.56
C VAL A 79 -16.48 -14.02 -3.11
N ILE A 80 -15.86 -12.90 -2.75
CA ILE A 80 -16.07 -12.22 -1.48
C ILE A 80 -16.73 -10.87 -1.75
N THR A 81 -17.50 -10.40 -0.78
CA THR A 81 -18.17 -9.11 -0.81
C THR A 81 -18.09 -8.48 0.56
N ASP A 82 -17.85 -7.17 0.61
CA ASP A 82 -17.94 -6.37 1.81
C ASP A 82 -18.72 -5.06 1.53
N HIS A 83 -19.30 -4.47 2.56
CA HIS A 83 -20.05 -3.23 2.49
C HIS A 83 -19.71 -2.33 3.67
N TYR A 84 -19.37 -1.06 3.39
CA TYR A 84 -19.06 -0.10 4.43
C TYR A 84 -19.42 1.34 4.03
N GLN A 85 -19.55 2.18 5.06
CA GLN A 85 -19.79 3.61 4.93
C GLN A 85 -18.69 4.43 5.60
N ILE A 86 -18.23 5.46 4.90
CA ILE A 86 -17.15 6.35 5.35
C ILE A 86 -17.49 7.81 5.02
N LEU A 87 -17.21 8.72 5.95
CA LEU A 87 -17.60 10.14 5.82
C LEU A 87 -16.51 11.01 5.18
N THR A 88 -15.30 10.47 5.05
CA THR A 88 -14.07 11.23 4.77
C THR A 88 -13.31 10.71 3.55
N ALA A 89 -13.99 9.98 2.66
CA ALA A 89 -13.41 9.46 1.43
C ALA A 89 -14.15 10.00 0.20
N LYS A 90 -13.61 9.69 -0.99
CA LYS A 90 -14.18 10.08 -2.29
C LYS A 90 -15.59 9.52 -2.57
N LYS A 91 -15.99 8.46 -1.85
CA LYS A 91 -17.31 7.81 -1.92
C LYS A 91 -17.77 7.49 -0.50
N SER A 92 -19.07 7.64 -0.21
CA SER A 92 -19.61 7.46 1.14
C SER A 92 -20.20 6.09 1.43
N ASP A 93 -20.63 5.36 0.40
CA ASP A 93 -21.21 4.01 0.49
C ASP A 93 -20.52 3.11 -0.55
N ILE A 94 -19.78 2.11 -0.06
CA ILE A 94 -18.92 1.27 -0.89
C ILE A 94 -19.36 -0.19 -0.76
N THR A 95 -19.46 -0.87 -1.89
CA THR A 95 -19.53 -2.33 -1.97
C THR A 95 -18.26 -2.82 -2.66
N TYR A 96 -17.42 -3.52 -1.90
CA TYR A 96 -16.23 -4.18 -2.44
C TYR A 96 -16.60 -5.59 -2.86
N THR A 97 -16.13 -6.04 -4.04
CA THR A 97 -16.31 -7.42 -4.51
C THR A 97 -15.06 -7.88 -5.24
N ALA A 98 -14.56 -9.06 -4.87
CA ALA A 98 -13.35 -9.62 -5.44
C ALA A 98 -13.41 -11.15 -5.51
N THR A 99 -12.64 -11.73 -6.42
CA THR A 99 -12.37 -13.17 -6.41
C THR A 99 -11.15 -13.43 -5.51
N GLN A 100 -11.35 -14.22 -4.46
CA GLN A 100 -10.30 -14.65 -3.55
C GLN A 100 -9.75 -16.02 -3.92
N ARG A 101 -8.43 -16.18 -3.78
CA ARG A 101 -7.71 -17.47 -3.81
C ARG A 101 -6.64 -17.49 -2.72
N VAL A 102 -6.45 -18.67 -2.12
CA VAL A 102 -5.39 -18.93 -1.16
C VAL A 102 -4.47 -20.00 -1.73
N ILE A 103 -3.18 -19.69 -1.83
CA ILE A 103 -2.12 -20.62 -2.25
C ILE A 103 -1.31 -20.95 -0.98
N GLU A 104 -1.46 -22.17 -0.48
CA GLU A 104 -0.75 -22.64 0.70
C GLU A 104 0.61 -23.21 0.27
N THR A 105 1.69 -22.70 0.85
CA THR A 105 3.06 -23.16 0.58
C THR A 105 3.72 -23.71 1.83
N ILE A 106 4.71 -24.58 1.62
CA ILE A 106 5.56 -25.11 2.68
C ILE A 106 7.02 -25.03 2.28
N THR A 107 7.89 -24.71 3.23
CA THR A 107 9.34 -24.79 3.06
C THR A 107 9.82 -26.22 3.25
N THR A 108 11.08 -26.49 2.89
CA THR A 108 11.73 -27.79 3.12
C THR A 108 11.83 -28.15 4.59
N SER A 109 11.86 -27.16 5.50
CA SER A 109 11.87 -27.35 6.95
C SER A 109 10.47 -27.59 7.56
N GLY A 110 9.41 -27.48 6.74
CA GLY A 110 8.03 -27.72 7.16
C GLY A 110 7.27 -26.47 7.61
N ARG A 111 7.85 -25.27 7.52
CA ARG A 111 7.18 -24.00 7.85
C ARG A 111 6.21 -23.58 6.76
N LYS A 112 5.11 -22.91 7.15
CA LYS A 112 4.03 -22.56 6.21
C LYS A 112 3.94 -21.05 5.98
N MET A 113 3.69 -20.69 4.73
CA MET A 113 3.26 -19.35 4.33
C MET A 113 2.16 -19.49 3.27
N ASN A 114 1.05 -18.79 3.48
CA ASN A 114 -0.01 -18.68 2.49
C ASN A 114 0.17 -17.39 1.71
N VAL A 115 -0.12 -17.41 0.41
CA VAL A 115 -0.34 -16.20 -0.39
C VAL A 115 -1.84 -16.08 -0.62
N VAL A 116 -2.42 -14.99 -0.14
CA VAL A 116 -3.84 -14.68 -0.35
C VAL A 116 -3.95 -13.61 -1.42
N PHE A 117 -4.63 -13.94 -2.51
CA PHE A 117 -4.99 -12.99 -3.56
C PHE A 117 -6.45 -12.60 -3.44
N GLN A 118 -6.75 -11.34 -3.68
CA GLN A 118 -8.08 -10.81 -3.97
C GLN A 118 -8.00 -9.99 -5.26
N VAL A 119 -8.77 -10.40 -6.27
CA VAL A 119 -8.80 -9.72 -7.57
C VAL A 119 -10.18 -9.11 -7.78
N SER A 120 -10.28 -7.79 -7.65
CA SER A 120 -11.49 -7.00 -7.93
C SER A 120 -11.49 -6.53 -9.39
N ASN A 121 -12.53 -5.80 -9.80
CA ASN A 121 -12.57 -5.25 -11.17
C ASN A 121 -11.64 -4.05 -11.38
N ASP A 122 -11.21 -3.40 -10.29
CA ASP A 122 -10.34 -2.21 -10.30
C ASP A 122 -8.91 -2.49 -9.85
N GLY A 123 -8.57 -3.74 -9.50
CA GLY A 123 -7.19 -4.10 -9.20
C GLY A 123 -6.94 -5.49 -8.65
N VAL A 124 -5.67 -5.72 -8.32
CA VAL A 124 -5.17 -6.92 -7.65
C VAL A 124 -4.65 -6.52 -6.28
N ALA A 125 -5.00 -7.30 -5.26
CA ALA A 125 -4.39 -7.22 -3.96
C ALA A 125 -3.88 -8.59 -3.53
N PHE A 126 -2.73 -8.62 -2.86
CA PHE A 126 -2.24 -9.83 -2.23
C PHE A 126 -1.53 -9.56 -0.91
N ARG A 127 -1.46 -10.58 -0.05
CA ARG A 127 -0.69 -10.55 1.20
C ARG A 127 -0.19 -11.94 1.56
N TYR A 128 0.74 -12.00 2.50
CA TYR A 128 1.23 -13.25 3.07
C TYR A 128 0.58 -13.51 4.43
N GLU A 129 0.27 -14.77 4.71
CA GLU A 129 -0.21 -15.21 6.01
C GLU A 129 0.67 -16.35 6.54
N PHE A 130 1.04 -16.27 7.82
CA PHE A 130 1.76 -17.30 8.54
C PHE A 130 0.78 -18.00 9.48
N PRO A 131 0.19 -19.15 9.08
CA PRO A 131 -0.97 -19.74 9.76
C PRO A 131 -0.61 -20.57 11.01
N GLU A 132 0.68 -20.85 11.22
CA GLU A 132 1.16 -21.57 12.39
C GLU A 132 0.83 -20.79 13.68
N GLN A 133 0.89 -21.48 14.83
CA GLN A 133 0.67 -20.88 16.15
C GLN A 133 2.00 -20.89 16.89
N SER A 134 2.44 -19.74 17.40
CA SER A 134 3.68 -19.63 18.16
C SER A 134 3.67 -18.34 18.96
N THR A 135 4.05 -18.43 20.24
CA THR A 135 4.26 -17.27 21.12
C THR A 135 5.64 -16.64 20.94
N ASP A 136 6.52 -17.26 20.16
CA ASP A 136 7.84 -16.70 19.87
C ASP A 136 7.68 -15.51 18.92
N VAL A 137 8.40 -14.42 19.20
CA VAL A 137 8.46 -13.28 18.29
C VAL A 137 9.18 -13.69 17.02
N LYS A 138 8.51 -13.51 15.88
CA LYS A 138 9.06 -13.66 14.54
C LYS A 138 9.35 -12.28 13.97
N LYS A 139 10.48 -12.13 13.30
CA LYS A 139 10.88 -10.87 12.66
C LYS A 139 11.08 -11.08 11.17
N ILE A 140 10.62 -10.12 10.36
CA ILE A 140 10.85 -10.13 8.91
C ILE A 140 12.09 -9.29 8.60
N LYS A 141 13.05 -9.89 7.91
CA LYS A 141 14.27 -9.21 7.46
C LYS A 141 14.02 -8.42 6.17
N SER A 142 13.26 -8.99 5.24
CA SER A 142 12.96 -8.39 3.95
C SER A 142 11.78 -9.09 3.25
N GLU A 143 11.26 -8.47 2.21
CA GLU A 143 10.35 -9.08 1.25
C GLU A 143 11.04 -9.30 -0.10
N ALA A 144 10.82 -10.46 -0.70
CA ALA A 144 11.22 -10.75 -2.08
C ALA A 144 10.20 -10.21 -3.10
N THR A 145 9.04 -9.73 -2.63
CA THR A 145 7.96 -9.15 -3.42
C THR A 145 8.50 -8.16 -4.46
N SER A 146 8.18 -8.39 -5.74
CA SER A 146 8.54 -7.50 -6.83
C SER A 146 7.37 -7.18 -7.77
N PHE A 147 7.61 -6.21 -8.66
CA PHE A 147 6.71 -5.74 -9.70
C PHE A 147 7.55 -5.53 -10.97
N HIS A 148 7.41 -6.46 -11.91
CA HIS A 148 8.25 -6.54 -13.09
C HIS A 148 7.50 -5.98 -14.30
N PHE A 149 7.80 -4.73 -14.67
CA PHE A 149 7.13 -4.07 -15.78
C PHE A 149 7.75 -4.45 -17.13
N PHE A 150 6.96 -4.31 -18.20
CA PHE A 150 7.48 -4.44 -19.56
C PHE A 150 8.33 -3.22 -19.94
N GLU A 151 9.31 -3.43 -20.82
CA GLU A 151 10.03 -2.33 -21.46
C GLU A 151 9.03 -1.39 -22.16
N GLY A 152 9.30 -0.07 -22.13
CA GLY A 152 8.39 0.95 -22.64
C GLY A 152 7.38 1.47 -21.60
N THR A 153 7.24 0.80 -20.44
CA THR A 153 6.43 1.32 -19.33
C THR A 153 6.96 2.67 -18.84
N ARG A 154 6.06 3.63 -18.63
CA ARG A 154 6.34 4.96 -18.07
C ARG A 154 5.91 5.03 -16.61
N ALA A 155 6.55 5.87 -15.81
CA ALA A 155 6.28 5.98 -14.38
C ALA A 155 6.18 7.45 -13.90
N TRP A 156 5.40 7.66 -12.84
CA TRP A 156 5.27 8.92 -12.12
C TRP A 156 5.54 8.64 -10.64
N LEU A 157 6.78 8.90 -10.22
CA LEU A 157 7.30 8.44 -8.94
C LEU A 157 7.83 9.60 -8.11
N GLN A 158 7.55 9.57 -6.81
CA GLN A 158 8.10 10.51 -5.85
C GLN A 158 9.27 9.86 -5.11
N PRO A 159 10.48 10.46 -5.13
CA PRO A 159 11.60 9.92 -4.38
C PRO A 159 11.35 10.06 -2.87
N LYS A 160 11.70 9.02 -2.11
CA LYS A 160 11.70 9.08 -0.65
C LYS A 160 12.89 9.94 -0.21
N THR A 161 12.67 11.02 0.51
CA THR A 161 13.76 11.91 0.96
C THR A 161 14.73 11.19 1.92
N GLU A 162 15.96 11.67 2.00
CA GLU A 162 16.98 11.11 2.90
C GLU A 162 16.53 11.22 4.36
N ALA A 163 16.78 10.17 5.15
CA ALA A 163 16.40 10.15 6.56
C ALA A 163 17.24 11.15 7.37
N GLN A 164 16.66 11.76 8.39
CA GLN A 164 17.31 12.78 9.22
C GLN A 164 17.79 14.01 8.42
N SER A 165 17.14 14.31 7.30
CA SER A 165 17.35 15.52 6.50
C SER A 165 16.18 16.49 6.62
N GLY A 166 16.18 17.58 5.84
CA GLY A 166 15.10 18.56 5.85
C GLY A 166 15.08 19.42 7.11
N TRP A 167 13.96 20.12 7.31
CA TRP A 167 13.77 20.99 8.47
C TRP A 167 13.83 20.19 9.76
N GLU A 168 14.71 20.58 10.70
CA GLU A 168 14.87 19.93 12.01
C GLU A 168 15.00 18.40 11.93
N HIS A 169 15.66 17.88 10.89
CA HIS A 169 15.89 16.43 10.67
C HIS A 169 14.59 15.59 10.57
N THR A 170 13.49 16.19 10.14
CA THR A 170 12.16 15.54 10.11
C THR A 170 11.92 14.59 8.93
N ASN A 171 12.81 14.56 7.94
CA ASN A 171 12.66 13.63 6.83
C ASN A 171 12.93 12.17 7.23
N PRO A 172 12.27 11.19 6.59
CA PRO A 172 11.37 11.33 5.44
C PRO A 172 9.94 11.75 5.81
N SER A 173 9.47 12.90 5.29
CA SER A 173 8.11 13.42 5.52
C SER A 173 7.13 13.16 4.37
N TYR A 174 7.57 12.48 3.30
CA TYR A 174 6.79 12.23 2.09
C TYR A 174 6.39 13.53 1.35
N GLU A 175 7.19 14.59 1.47
CA GLU A 175 6.98 15.89 0.81
C GLU A 175 8.07 16.17 -0.23
N ALA A 176 8.00 15.50 -1.37
CA ALA A 176 8.90 15.70 -2.50
C ALA A 176 8.11 15.81 -3.81
N HIS A 177 8.72 16.41 -4.83
CA HIS A 177 8.12 16.47 -6.16
C HIS A 177 8.14 15.11 -6.85
N TYR A 178 7.08 14.82 -7.60
CA TYR A 178 7.07 13.68 -8.51
C TYR A 178 8.00 13.92 -9.69
N MET A 179 8.73 12.86 -10.06
CA MET A 179 9.34 12.71 -11.36
C MET A 179 8.27 12.17 -12.31
N MET A 180 7.86 12.99 -13.26
CA MET A 180 6.72 12.71 -14.13
C MET A 180 7.19 12.06 -15.43
N ASP A 181 6.46 11.04 -15.88
CA ASP A 181 6.69 10.38 -17.17
C ASP A 181 8.16 9.99 -17.38
N ILE A 182 8.72 9.22 -16.46
CA ILE A 182 10.08 8.67 -16.56
C ILE A 182 10.05 7.22 -17.06
N ALA A 183 11.13 6.74 -17.66
CA ALA A 183 11.24 5.32 -18.01
C ALA A 183 11.28 4.48 -16.73
N THR A 184 10.57 3.35 -16.71
CA THR A 184 10.76 2.37 -15.64
C THR A 184 12.22 1.91 -15.58
N GLY A 185 12.71 1.61 -14.38
CA GLY A 185 14.12 1.28 -14.15
C GLY A 185 15.05 2.47 -13.99
N THR A 186 14.56 3.70 -14.18
CA THR A 186 15.28 4.90 -13.76
C THR A 186 15.54 4.82 -12.24
N PRO A 187 16.80 4.94 -11.78
CA PRO A 187 17.11 4.90 -10.35
C PRO A 187 16.51 6.08 -9.59
N SER A 188 16.10 5.85 -8.33
CA SER A 188 15.74 6.97 -7.46
C SER A 188 16.93 7.91 -7.24
N PRO A 189 16.73 9.23 -7.29
CA PRO A 189 17.78 10.20 -6.98
C PRO A 189 18.26 10.06 -5.53
N THR A 190 17.48 9.45 -4.65
CA THR A 190 17.87 9.16 -3.26
C THR A 190 18.09 7.65 -3.06
N LYS A 191 18.94 7.31 -2.09
CA LYS A 191 19.17 5.91 -1.69
C LYS A 191 17.94 5.27 -1.03
N ASN A 192 16.95 6.08 -0.65
CA ASN A 192 15.76 5.67 0.08
C ASN A 192 14.64 5.17 -0.84
N GLY A 193 14.84 5.26 -2.16
CA GLY A 193 13.93 4.69 -3.14
C GLY A 193 12.73 5.59 -3.44
N TRP A 194 11.56 4.98 -3.67
CA TRP A 194 10.34 5.66 -4.10
C TRP A 194 9.21 5.39 -3.12
N VAL A 195 8.45 6.43 -2.75
CA VAL A 195 7.27 6.26 -1.87
C VAL A 195 6.04 5.79 -2.65
N TYR A 196 5.05 5.27 -1.92
CA TYR A 196 3.71 5.09 -2.45
C TYR A 196 2.87 6.38 -2.38
N PRO A 197 1.79 6.48 -3.18
CA PRO A 197 1.45 5.56 -4.27
C PRO A 197 2.33 5.80 -5.50
N ALA A 198 2.71 4.72 -6.19
CA ALA A 198 3.61 4.75 -7.34
C ALA A 198 2.85 4.41 -8.63
N LEU A 199 2.76 5.36 -9.56
CA LEU A 199 1.94 5.22 -10.78
C LEU A 199 2.78 4.83 -11.99
N PHE A 200 2.25 3.92 -12.80
CA PHE A 200 2.86 3.38 -14.01
C PHE A 200 1.85 3.36 -15.16
N ASN A 201 2.32 3.45 -16.40
CA ASN A 201 1.52 3.31 -17.61
C ASN A 201 2.24 2.43 -18.63
N TYR A 202 1.54 1.42 -19.15
CA TYR A 202 2.00 0.60 -20.27
C TYR A 202 0.90 0.51 -21.31
N ASP A 203 1.12 1.13 -22.47
CA ASP A 203 0.18 1.20 -23.59
C ASP A 203 -1.26 1.54 -23.15
N GLU A 204 -1.44 2.72 -22.56
CA GLU A 204 -2.73 3.27 -22.08
C GLU A 204 -3.35 2.54 -20.87
N VAL A 205 -2.77 1.42 -20.40
CA VAL A 205 -3.17 0.76 -19.16
C VAL A 205 -2.36 1.32 -18.00
N TRP A 206 -3.06 1.91 -17.03
CA TRP A 206 -2.47 2.48 -15.83
C TRP A 206 -2.44 1.47 -14.70
N MET A 207 -1.36 1.49 -13.92
CA MET A 207 -1.13 0.64 -12.75
C MET A 207 -0.66 1.51 -11.59
N LEU A 208 -1.35 1.48 -10.45
CA LEU A 208 -0.97 2.23 -9.24
C LEU A 208 -0.61 1.26 -8.12
N LEU A 209 0.65 1.28 -7.71
CA LEU A 209 1.15 0.49 -6.58
C LEU A 209 0.94 1.24 -5.26
N THR A 210 0.41 0.54 -4.26
CA THR A 210 0.32 1.03 -2.88
C THR A 210 0.20 -0.15 -1.92
N GLU A 211 0.10 0.12 -0.62
CA GLU A 211 -0.28 -0.85 0.39
C GLU A 211 -1.49 -0.40 1.22
N ALA A 212 -2.12 -1.35 1.91
CA ALA A 212 -3.20 -1.08 2.85
C ALA A 212 -3.19 -2.08 4.01
N ASN A 213 -3.97 -1.77 5.04
CA ASN A 213 -4.04 -2.52 6.29
C ASN A 213 -2.69 -2.62 7.03
N LEU A 214 -1.96 -1.51 7.06
CA LEU A 214 -0.71 -1.42 7.80
C LEU A 214 -0.99 -1.40 9.30
N GLY A 215 -0.85 -2.56 9.94
CA GLY A 215 -1.02 -2.73 11.39
C GLY A 215 0.20 -2.30 12.21
N ARG A 216 0.12 -2.45 13.54
CA ARG A 216 1.21 -2.09 14.47
C ARG A 216 2.42 -3.02 14.44
N THR A 217 2.28 -4.19 13.81
CA THR A 217 3.31 -5.24 13.77
C THR A 217 4.13 -5.20 12.47
N TYR A 218 3.88 -4.23 11.60
CA TYR A 218 4.54 -4.08 10.31
C TYR A 218 5.06 -2.66 10.08
N CYS A 219 6.04 -2.51 9.19
CA CYS A 219 6.59 -1.21 8.81
C CYS A 219 5.96 -0.70 7.51
N GLY A 220 5.87 0.62 7.35
CA GLY A 220 5.56 1.19 6.03
C GLY A 220 6.67 0.84 5.05
N THR A 221 6.30 0.40 3.85
CA THR A 221 7.25 0.00 2.82
C THR A 221 7.38 1.06 1.73
N ALA A 222 8.42 0.93 0.92
CA ALA A 222 8.70 1.77 -0.24
C ALA A 222 9.16 0.88 -1.40
N LEU A 223 9.38 1.43 -2.59
CA LEU A 223 10.11 0.74 -3.66
C LEU A 223 11.60 1.05 -3.54
N GLN A 224 12.47 0.08 -3.80
CA GLN A 224 13.93 0.25 -3.73
C GLN A 224 14.46 1.29 -4.73
N GLN A 225 15.67 1.82 -4.46
CA GLN A 225 16.32 2.80 -5.34
C GLN A 225 16.55 2.28 -6.76
N GLN A 226 17.07 1.05 -6.87
CA GLN A 226 17.49 0.46 -8.12
C GLN A 226 16.41 -0.51 -8.61
N SER A 227 16.10 -0.48 -9.90
CA SER A 227 15.10 -1.36 -10.51
C SER A 227 15.57 -1.84 -11.90
N PRO A 228 16.71 -2.55 -11.97
CA PRO A 228 17.20 -3.09 -13.24
C PRO A 228 16.16 -4.01 -13.88
N ASP A 229 16.17 -4.10 -15.22
CA ASP A 229 15.15 -4.83 -16.00
C ASP A 229 13.71 -4.37 -15.70
N HIS A 230 13.52 -3.11 -15.29
CA HIS A 230 12.21 -2.55 -14.94
C HIS A 230 11.51 -3.32 -13.78
N GLU A 231 12.27 -4.06 -12.96
CA GLU A 231 11.77 -4.81 -11.81
C GLU A 231 11.91 -4.00 -10.51
N TYR A 232 10.78 -3.50 -10.01
CA TYR A 232 10.72 -2.76 -8.75
C TYR A 232 10.51 -3.74 -7.58
N LYS A 233 11.25 -3.55 -6.49
CA LYS A 233 11.20 -4.43 -5.31
C LYS A 233 10.80 -3.65 -4.07
N ILE A 234 10.17 -4.33 -3.11
CA ILE A 234 9.87 -3.77 -1.81
C ILE A 234 11.17 -3.42 -1.06
N GLY A 235 11.21 -2.21 -0.51
CA GLY A 235 12.23 -1.70 0.40
C GLY A 235 11.61 -1.42 1.77
N PHE A 236 12.31 -1.83 2.82
CA PHE A 236 11.94 -1.52 4.20
C PHE A 236 12.55 -0.18 4.64
N PRO A 237 12.08 0.42 5.76
CA PRO A 237 12.72 1.60 6.33
C PRO A 237 14.18 1.35 6.67
N GLN A 238 14.94 2.44 6.80
CA GLN A 238 16.35 2.41 7.14
C GLN A 238 16.57 2.65 8.63
N THR A 239 17.71 2.20 9.16
CA THR A 239 18.09 2.42 10.57
C THR A 239 17.96 3.87 11.05
N PRO A 240 18.33 4.92 10.28
CA PRO A 240 18.16 6.31 10.72
C PRO A 240 16.69 6.78 10.82
N GLU A 241 15.73 6.00 10.33
CA GLU A 241 14.29 6.29 10.44
C GLU A 241 13.67 5.76 11.75
N VAL A 242 14.43 4.99 12.55
CA VAL A 242 13.93 4.44 13.81
C VAL A 242 13.74 5.56 14.83
N PHE A 243 12.49 5.78 15.23
CA PHE A 243 12.16 6.71 16.31
C PHE A 243 12.58 6.15 17.68
N THR A 244 12.61 7.00 18.70
CA THR A 244 12.99 6.60 20.07
C THR A 244 12.13 5.43 20.57
N ASN A 245 12.78 4.33 20.96
CA ASN A 245 12.16 3.04 21.34
C ASN A 245 11.38 2.33 20.23
N GLY A 246 11.59 2.72 18.97
CA GLY A 246 11.02 2.07 17.80
C GLY A 246 11.76 0.79 17.44
N ILE A 247 11.09 -0.05 16.65
CA ILE A 247 11.65 -1.28 16.07
C ILE A 247 11.70 -1.08 14.56
N LEU A 248 12.87 -1.36 13.97
CA LEU A 248 13.10 -1.13 12.54
C LEU A 248 12.26 -2.07 11.66
N ASN A 249 12.39 -3.37 11.94
CA ASN A 249 11.82 -4.43 11.11
C ASN A 249 10.49 -4.93 11.70
N PRO A 250 9.55 -5.38 10.85
CA PRO A 250 8.30 -5.99 11.29
C PRO A 250 8.54 -7.15 12.27
N GLU A 251 7.79 -7.17 13.37
CA GLU A 251 7.81 -8.28 14.31
C GLU A 251 6.43 -8.60 14.90
N SER A 252 6.17 -9.89 15.10
CA SER A 252 4.92 -10.38 15.68
C SER A 252 5.03 -11.83 16.15
N THR A 253 4.13 -12.26 17.02
CA THR A 253 3.85 -13.68 17.28
C THR A 253 2.97 -14.25 16.16
N LEU A 254 2.79 -15.57 16.11
CA LEU A 254 1.94 -16.22 15.10
C LEU A 254 0.57 -16.61 15.68
N PRO A 255 -0.53 -16.49 14.91
CA PRO A 255 -0.58 -16.26 13.47
C PRO A 255 -0.38 -14.78 13.11
N TRP A 256 0.17 -14.54 11.91
CA TRP A 256 0.52 -13.18 11.48
C TRP A 256 0.26 -12.98 9.99
N GLN A 257 -0.04 -11.76 9.60
CA GLN A 257 -0.34 -11.36 8.23
C GLN A 257 0.45 -10.10 7.88
N THR A 258 0.93 -10.04 6.64
CA THR A 258 1.50 -8.80 6.11
C THR A 258 0.37 -7.85 5.70
N PRO A 259 0.64 -6.54 5.55
CA PRO A 259 -0.25 -5.63 4.86
C PRO A 259 -0.53 -6.12 3.43
N TRP A 260 -1.60 -5.61 2.84
CA TRP A 260 -1.91 -5.86 1.44
C TRP A 260 -0.94 -5.09 0.54
N ARG A 261 -0.45 -5.75 -0.50
CA ARG A 261 0.21 -5.15 -1.66
C ARG A 261 -0.86 -4.96 -2.73
N ILE A 262 -1.06 -3.74 -3.19
CA ILE A 262 -2.16 -3.34 -4.07
C ILE A 262 -1.60 -2.87 -5.40
N ILE A 263 -2.25 -3.29 -6.48
CA ILE A 263 -2.06 -2.82 -7.84
C ILE A 263 -3.44 -2.43 -8.38
N ALA A 264 -3.81 -1.15 -8.33
CA ALA A 264 -5.01 -0.68 -9.02
C ALA A 264 -4.74 -0.65 -10.53
N ILE A 265 -5.66 -1.14 -11.36
CA ILE A 265 -5.42 -1.40 -12.79
C ILE A 265 -6.61 -0.92 -13.63
N GLY A 266 -6.35 -0.10 -14.64
CA GLY A 266 -7.36 0.30 -15.62
C GLY A 266 -7.00 1.57 -16.37
N ASP A 267 -8.01 2.29 -16.82
CA ASP A 267 -7.86 3.67 -17.28
C ASP A 267 -7.68 4.64 -16.09
N LEU A 268 -7.37 5.91 -16.38
CA LEU A 268 -7.20 6.92 -15.32
C LEU A 268 -8.45 7.10 -14.45
N LYS A 269 -9.66 6.88 -15.02
CA LYS A 269 -10.91 6.95 -14.25
C LYS A 269 -10.93 5.86 -13.18
N THR A 270 -10.58 4.62 -13.55
CA THR A 270 -10.45 3.50 -12.61
C THR A 270 -9.44 3.82 -11.51
N ILE A 271 -8.26 4.34 -11.87
CA ILE A 271 -7.23 4.72 -10.88
C ILE A 271 -7.74 5.78 -9.89
N VAL A 272 -8.38 6.83 -10.41
CA VAL A 272 -8.90 7.95 -9.58
C VAL A 272 -10.06 7.50 -8.69
N GLU A 273 -10.95 6.64 -9.19
CA GLU A 273 -12.16 6.21 -8.47
C GLU A 273 -11.92 5.02 -7.54
N SER A 274 -10.83 4.26 -7.71
CA SER A 274 -10.56 3.06 -6.92
C SER A 274 -10.60 3.35 -5.41
N THR A 275 -11.19 2.41 -4.67
CA THR A 275 -11.34 2.41 -3.22
C THR A 275 -10.49 1.34 -2.53
N LEU A 276 -9.61 0.65 -3.26
CA LEU A 276 -8.84 -0.51 -2.73
C LEU A 276 -8.09 -0.22 -1.43
N GLY A 277 -7.60 1.01 -1.24
CA GLY A 277 -6.94 1.41 0.01
C GLY A 277 -7.84 1.32 1.25
N THR A 278 -9.15 1.58 1.12
CA THR A 278 -10.14 1.45 2.19
C THR A 278 -10.87 0.10 2.15
N ASP A 279 -11.06 -0.49 0.97
CA ASP A 279 -11.70 -1.81 0.81
C ASP A 279 -10.94 -2.94 1.51
N LEU A 280 -9.63 -2.78 1.65
CA LEU A 280 -8.73 -3.78 2.21
C LEU A 280 -8.29 -3.46 3.65
N ALA A 281 -8.80 -2.37 4.24
CA ALA A 281 -8.48 -1.99 5.61
C ALA A 281 -9.27 -2.82 6.64
N GLU A 282 -8.77 -2.89 7.89
CA GLU A 282 -9.58 -3.44 8.99
C GLU A 282 -10.87 -2.63 9.18
N PRO A 283 -11.98 -3.29 9.58
CA PRO A 283 -13.21 -2.61 9.95
C PRO A 283 -12.98 -1.55 11.03
N ALA A 284 -13.69 -0.42 10.88
CA ALA A 284 -13.65 0.64 11.89
C ALA A 284 -14.09 0.10 13.25
N LYS A 285 -13.43 0.57 14.32
CA LYS A 285 -13.83 0.25 15.69
C LYS A 285 -15.27 0.74 15.93
N LYS A 286 -16.10 -0.10 16.53
CA LYS A 286 -17.47 0.26 16.92
C LYS A 286 -17.42 1.35 17.99
N MET A 287 -17.96 2.52 17.67
CA MET A 287 -18.05 3.66 18.58
C MET A 287 -19.21 4.58 18.14
N ASP A 288 -19.69 5.44 19.04
CA ASP A 288 -20.58 6.52 18.64
C ASP A 288 -19.82 7.49 17.71
N ARG A 289 -20.39 7.76 16.54
CA ARG A 289 -19.82 8.63 15.50
C ARG A 289 -20.51 9.99 15.44
N SER A 290 -21.52 10.25 16.28
CA SER A 290 -22.32 11.48 16.28
C SER A 290 -21.50 12.76 16.51
N PHE A 291 -20.36 12.63 17.20
CA PHE A 291 -19.44 13.74 17.44
C PHE A 291 -18.49 14.03 16.26
N ILE A 292 -18.36 13.10 15.31
CA ILE A 292 -17.47 13.26 14.15
C ILE A 292 -18.18 14.12 13.11
N LYS A 293 -17.74 15.37 12.96
CA LYS A 293 -18.33 16.34 12.04
C LYS A 293 -17.29 16.83 11.04
N PRO A 294 -17.28 16.33 9.79
CA PRO A 294 -16.42 16.89 8.75
C PRO A 294 -16.73 18.38 8.53
N GLY A 295 -15.73 19.16 8.11
CA GLY A 295 -15.92 20.59 7.89
C GLY A 295 -14.68 21.30 7.41
N LYS A 296 -14.85 22.59 7.10
CA LYS A 296 -13.77 23.49 6.66
C LYS A 296 -13.19 24.24 7.86
N ALA A 297 -11.90 24.53 7.79
CA ALA A 297 -11.19 25.30 8.80
C ALA A 297 -10.62 26.60 8.22
N SER A 298 -10.75 27.71 8.94
CA SER A 298 -9.86 28.86 8.72
C SER A 298 -8.48 28.55 9.28
N TRP A 299 -7.41 28.87 8.55
CA TRP A 299 -6.04 28.54 8.92
C TRP A 299 -5.15 29.78 8.75
N SER A 300 -4.65 30.32 9.87
CA SER A 300 -3.87 31.56 9.87
C SER A 300 -2.41 31.35 9.47
N TRP A 301 -1.82 30.25 9.94
CA TRP A 301 -0.39 29.95 9.78
C TRP A 301 0.06 29.89 8.32
N ILE A 302 -0.72 29.26 7.43
CA ILE A 302 -0.33 29.08 6.03
C ILE A 302 0.07 30.39 5.33
N LEU A 303 -0.64 31.49 5.59
CA LEU A 303 -0.35 32.82 5.03
C LEU A 303 0.52 33.68 5.94
N LYS A 304 0.35 33.58 7.26
CA LYS A 304 0.88 34.56 8.20
C LYS A 304 2.06 34.08 9.06
N LYS A 305 2.35 32.77 9.01
CA LYS A 305 3.48 32.11 9.70
C LYS A 305 3.47 32.29 11.23
N ASP A 306 4.55 31.87 11.87
CA ASP A 306 4.66 31.66 13.33
C ASP A 306 4.33 32.89 14.18
N ASP A 307 4.81 34.08 13.79
CA ASP A 307 4.60 35.33 14.55
C ASP A 307 3.12 35.74 14.62
N SER A 308 2.26 35.10 13.82
CA SER A 308 0.83 35.33 13.82
C SER A 308 0.04 34.35 14.69
N THR A 309 0.70 33.41 15.38
CA THR A 309 0.06 32.55 16.38
C THR A 309 -0.11 33.30 17.71
N VAL A 310 -0.85 34.41 17.66
CA VAL A 310 -1.17 35.27 18.81
C VAL A 310 -2.68 35.45 18.95
N PHE A 311 -3.14 35.68 20.17
CA PHE A 311 -4.56 35.70 20.55
C PHE A 311 -5.45 36.50 19.58
N ASP A 312 -5.08 37.74 19.28
CA ASP A 312 -5.88 38.64 18.44
C ASP A 312 -5.98 38.21 16.98
N VAL A 313 -4.94 37.55 16.45
CA VAL A 313 -5.01 36.97 15.10
C VAL A 313 -5.98 35.80 15.11
N GLN A 314 -5.88 34.90 16.09
CA GLN A 314 -6.73 33.72 16.15
C GLN A 314 -8.20 34.10 16.38
N LYS A 315 -8.46 35.11 17.22
CA LYS A 315 -9.81 35.68 17.38
C LYS A 315 -10.39 36.20 16.05
N ARG A 316 -9.59 36.91 15.23
CA ARG A 316 -10.02 37.37 13.90
C ARG A 316 -10.28 36.21 12.94
N TYR A 317 -9.50 35.13 13.01
CA TYR A 317 -9.73 33.95 12.18
C TYR A 317 -10.97 33.15 12.62
N ILE A 318 -11.29 33.14 13.91
CA ILE A 318 -12.57 32.63 14.42
C ILE A 318 -13.73 33.45 13.85
N ASP A 319 -13.64 34.78 13.88
CA ASP A 319 -14.65 35.66 13.27
C ASP A 319 -14.79 35.38 11.77
N PHE A 320 -13.67 35.25 11.04
CA PHE A 320 -13.66 34.90 9.62
C PHE A 320 -14.31 33.53 9.34
N ALA A 321 -14.02 32.50 10.12
CA ALA A 321 -14.68 31.20 10.00
C ALA A 321 -16.20 31.31 10.20
N SER A 322 -16.63 32.09 11.19
CA SER A 322 -18.05 32.33 11.48
C SER A 322 -18.76 33.06 10.35
N ASP A 323 -18.11 34.08 9.76
CA ASP A 323 -18.64 34.84 8.63
C ASP A 323 -18.78 33.94 7.39
N MET A 324 -17.77 33.10 7.13
CA MET A 324 -17.75 32.13 6.04
C MET A 324 -18.63 30.88 6.27
N LYS A 325 -19.25 30.77 7.46
CA LYS A 325 -20.05 29.61 7.90
C LYS A 325 -19.24 28.30 7.85
N TRP A 326 -17.96 28.38 8.17
CA TRP A 326 -17.06 27.23 8.33
C TRP A 326 -17.13 26.67 9.74
N GLN A 327 -16.86 25.37 9.87
CA GLN A 327 -17.05 24.64 11.12
C GLN A 327 -15.90 24.89 12.10
N TYR A 328 -14.69 25.17 11.59
CA TYR A 328 -13.48 25.13 12.40
C TYR A 328 -12.56 26.34 12.20
N CYS A 329 -11.71 26.57 13.20
CA CYS A 329 -10.50 27.38 13.11
C CYS A 329 -9.33 26.56 13.66
N LEU A 330 -8.25 26.44 12.88
CA LEU A 330 -7.02 25.74 13.28
C LEU A 330 -6.02 26.73 13.90
N LEU A 331 -5.62 26.48 15.14
CA LEU A 331 -4.54 27.16 15.85
C LEU A 331 -3.27 26.33 15.73
N ASP A 332 -2.29 26.88 15.01
CA ASP A 332 -1.12 26.18 14.47
C ASP A 332 0.01 27.20 14.28
N ALA A 333 1.28 26.87 14.35
CA ALA A 333 1.89 26.01 15.36
C ALA A 333 2.23 26.87 16.60
N THR A 334 2.75 26.29 17.68
CA THR A 334 3.27 27.00 18.88
C THR A 334 2.25 27.76 19.73
N TRP A 335 0.96 27.45 19.59
CA TRP A 335 -0.13 28.06 20.38
C TRP A 335 0.09 27.88 21.88
N ASP A 336 0.67 26.76 22.29
CA ASP A 336 0.97 26.40 23.68
C ASP A 336 2.01 27.32 24.32
N LYS A 337 2.91 27.87 23.51
CA LYS A 337 3.98 28.79 23.94
C LYS A 337 3.59 30.26 23.83
N LEU A 338 2.97 30.66 22.71
CA LEU A 338 2.70 32.07 22.40
C LEU A 338 1.35 32.57 22.92
N ILE A 339 0.37 31.67 23.06
CA ILE A 339 -0.97 32.01 23.56
C ILE A 339 -1.16 31.44 24.97
N GLY A 340 -0.80 30.17 25.17
CA GLY A 340 -0.93 29.45 26.43
C GLY A 340 -2.34 28.90 26.68
N TYR A 341 -2.42 27.90 27.55
CA TYR A 341 -3.64 27.11 27.81
C TYR A 341 -4.82 27.96 28.29
N ASP A 342 -4.59 28.90 29.22
CA ASP A 342 -5.64 29.76 29.76
C ASP A 342 -6.26 30.67 28.68
N SER A 343 -5.41 31.25 27.83
CA SER A 343 -5.86 32.10 26.72
C SER A 343 -6.53 31.29 25.62
N VAL A 344 -6.07 30.06 25.35
CA VAL A 344 -6.77 29.15 24.42
C VAL A 344 -8.15 28.79 24.94
N LYS A 345 -8.34 28.62 26.26
CA LYS A 345 -9.67 28.46 26.83
C LYS A 345 -10.57 29.66 26.53
N LEU A 346 -10.07 30.88 26.67
CA LEU A 346 -10.82 32.09 26.30
C LEU A 346 -11.19 32.12 24.81
N LEU A 347 -10.28 31.70 23.92
CA LEU A 347 -10.56 31.58 22.49
C LEU A 347 -11.60 30.48 22.20
N ALA A 348 -11.55 29.34 22.88
CA ALA A 348 -12.51 28.26 22.73
C ALA A 348 -13.92 28.69 23.18
N ASP A 349 -14.00 29.36 24.33
CA ASP A 349 -15.25 29.92 24.84
C ASP A 349 -15.80 30.98 23.86
N TYR A 350 -14.95 31.85 23.30
CA TYR A 350 -15.33 32.80 22.27
C TYR A 350 -15.81 32.12 20.98
N ALA A 351 -15.06 31.15 20.44
CA ALA A 351 -15.39 30.42 19.22
C ALA A 351 -16.74 29.70 19.33
N LYS A 352 -17.05 29.17 20.52
CA LYS A 352 -18.36 28.57 20.80
C LYS A 352 -19.51 29.57 20.61
N THR A 353 -19.36 30.83 21.02
CA THR A 353 -20.38 31.89 20.77
C THR A 353 -20.57 32.19 19.28
N LYS A 354 -19.58 31.83 18.46
CA LYS A 354 -19.56 32.01 17.00
C LYS A 354 -19.93 30.75 16.22
N ASN A 355 -20.29 29.67 16.92
CA ASN A 355 -20.54 28.35 16.34
C ASN A 355 -19.35 27.81 15.53
N VAL A 356 -18.13 28.04 16.02
CA VAL A 356 -16.87 27.56 15.43
C VAL A 356 -16.15 26.66 16.44
N GLY A 357 -15.71 25.49 16.00
CA GLY A 357 -14.84 24.60 16.78
C GLY A 357 -13.36 24.96 16.62
N LEU A 358 -12.55 24.77 17.65
CA LEU A 358 -11.10 24.92 17.54
C LEU A 358 -10.44 23.57 17.30
N LEU A 359 -9.46 23.58 16.39
CA LEU A 359 -8.49 22.50 16.20
C LEU A 359 -7.14 23.03 16.68
N LEU A 360 -6.42 22.24 17.47
CA LEU A 360 -5.10 22.58 17.98
C LEU A 360 -4.07 21.66 17.30
N TRP A 361 -2.98 22.25 16.79
CA TRP A 361 -1.81 21.52 16.30
C TRP A 361 -1.06 20.84 17.46
#